data_AF-A0A4Y2WKM5-F1
#
_entry.id   AF-A0A4Y2WKM5-F1
#
_cell.length_a   1.000
_cell.length_b   1.000
_cell.length_c   1.000
_cell.angle_alpha   90.00
_cell.angle_beta   90.00
_cell.angle_gamma   90.00
#
_symmetry.space_group_name_H-M   'P 1'
#
loop_
_entity.id
_entity.type
_entity.pdbx_description
1 polymer ?
#
loop_
_entity_poly.entity_id
_entity_poly.type
_entity_poly.pdbx_seq_one_letter_code
_entity_poly.pdbx_strand_id
1 'polypeptide(L)'
;MFQAPSEFEIRYGPIRHQDRLVTSTLGLRFTAEPRHFWHGAMKLRCSAVISQAYSMSSEEIIVGDNAKASAVVGDGPVITGGKPKYQKGDTVDVNCTSAKSNPPAELRWYINDKP
;
A
#
# COMPACT_ATOMS: atom_id res chain seq x y z
N MET A 1 12.73 -0.76 -9.06
CA MET A 1 11.52 -0.21 -8.40
C MET A 1 10.57 0.33 -9.47
N PHE A 2 9.31 -0.11 -9.53
CA PHE A 2 8.30 0.54 -10.38
C PHE A 2 7.13 0.99 -9.51
N GLN A 3 6.99 2.30 -9.37
CA GLN A 3 5.80 2.90 -8.77
C GLN A 3 4.57 2.45 -9.57
N ALA A 4 3.48 2.17 -8.87
CA ALA A 4 2.22 1.85 -9.53
C ALA A 4 1.83 3.02 -10.45
N PRO A 5 1.31 2.74 -11.66
CA PRO A 5 0.78 3.78 -12.53
C PRO A 5 -0.30 4.59 -11.81
N SER A 6 -0.28 5.92 -11.98
CA SER A 6 -1.17 6.82 -11.24
C SER A 6 -2.64 6.65 -11.61
N GLU A 7 -2.94 6.07 -12.78
CA GLU A 7 -4.30 5.69 -13.19
C GLU A 7 -4.91 4.57 -12.34
N PHE A 8 -4.08 3.79 -11.63
CA PHE A 8 -4.56 2.79 -10.68
C PHE A 8 -4.76 3.37 -9.28
N GLU A 9 -4.24 4.56 -9.00
CA GLU A 9 -4.31 5.18 -7.68
C GLU A 9 -5.64 5.93 -7.47
N ILE A 10 -6.29 5.64 -6.35
CA ILE A 10 -7.46 6.40 -5.88
C ILE A 10 -6.99 7.34 -4.77
N ARG A 11 -6.98 8.65 -5.05
CA ARG A 11 -6.56 9.67 -4.09
C ARG A 11 -7.69 10.03 -3.15
N TYR A 12 -7.50 9.77 -1.86
CA TYR A 12 -8.38 10.26 -0.81
C TYR A 12 -7.82 11.54 -0.19
N GLY A 13 -8.71 12.42 0.27
CA GLY A 13 -8.31 13.61 1.03
C GLY A 13 -7.78 13.20 2.42
N PRO A 14 -6.76 13.88 2.95
CA PRO A 14 -6.21 13.57 4.26
C PRO A 14 -7.23 13.89 5.36
N ILE A 15 -7.37 12.99 6.34
CA ILE A 15 -8.33 13.11 7.44
C ILE A 15 -7.63 13.72 8.65
N ARG A 16 -8.09 14.89 9.09
CA ARG A 16 -7.59 15.55 10.30
C ARG A 16 -8.34 15.04 11.52
N HIS A 17 -7.60 14.70 12.56
CA HIS A 17 -8.12 14.25 13.86
C HIS A 17 -8.17 15.39 14.87
N GLN A 18 -8.81 15.15 16.02
CA GLN A 18 -8.94 16.15 17.10
C GLN A 18 -7.58 16.61 17.65
N ASP A 19 -6.58 15.73 17.65
CA ASP A 19 -5.19 15.97 18.06
C ASP A 19 -4.37 16.78 17.05
N ARG A 20 -5.01 17.30 15.98
CA ARG A 20 -4.40 17.99 14.83
C ARG A 20 -3.47 17.14 13.96
N LEU A 21 -3.29 15.87 14.32
CA LEU A 21 -2.59 14.93 13.46
C LEU A 21 -3.51 14.53 12.30
N VAL A 22 -2.88 13.99 11.26
CA VAL A 22 -3.53 13.75 9.98
C VAL A 22 -3.21 12.34 9.50
N THR A 23 -4.24 11.63 9.04
CA THR A 23 -4.10 10.34 8.38
C THR A 23 -4.25 10.52 6.88
N SER A 24 -3.30 9.97 6.13
CA SER A 24 -3.39 9.88 4.67
C SER A 24 -3.84 8.48 4.27
N THR A 25 -4.64 8.39 3.22
CA THR A 25 -5.05 7.11 2.61
C THR A 25 -4.90 7.18 1.09
N LEU A 26 -4.36 6.12 0.49
CA LEU A 26 -4.22 5.96 -0.96
C LEU A 26 -4.77 4.60 -1.36
N GLY A 27 -5.78 4.61 -2.21
CA GLY A 27 -6.35 3.39 -2.79
C GLY A 27 -5.54 2.94 -4.00
N LEU A 28 -5.55 1.65 -4.27
CA LEU A 28 -5.02 1.04 -5.49
C LEU A 28 -6.08 0.12 -6.07
N ARG A 29 -6.49 0.40 -7.31
CA ARG A 29 -7.52 -0.36 -8.00
C ARG A 29 -7.15 -0.66 -9.45
N PHE A 30 -7.08 -1.95 -9.79
CA PHE A 30 -6.81 -2.41 -11.15
C PHE A 30 -7.25 -3.86 -11.34
N THR A 31 -7.28 -4.31 -12.59
CA THR A 31 -7.54 -5.72 -12.93
C THR A 31 -6.23 -6.51 -12.99
N ALA A 32 -6.17 -7.63 -12.29
CA ALA A 32 -5.01 -8.50 -12.21
C ALA A 32 -4.73 -9.19 -13.55
N GLU A 33 -3.88 -8.58 -14.37
CA GLU A 33 -3.45 -9.14 -15.65
C GLU A 33 -2.23 -10.08 -15.52
N PRO A 34 -1.98 -10.97 -16.50
CA PRO A 34 -0.82 -11.87 -16.48
C PRO A 34 0.52 -11.19 -16.23
N ARG A 35 0.70 -9.96 -16.74
CA ARG A 35 1.91 -9.14 -16.58
C ARG A 35 2.19 -8.73 -15.12
N HIS A 36 1.17 -8.75 -14.27
CA HIS A 36 1.29 -8.42 -12.85
C HIS A 36 1.66 -9.63 -11.98
N PHE A 37 1.83 -10.82 -12.55
CA PHE A 37 2.22 -12.01 -11.80
C PHE A 37 3.66 -12.41 -12.14
N TRP A 38 4.56 -12.30 -11.17
CA TRP A 38 5.94 -12.79 -11.24
C TRP A 38 6.03 -14.15 -10.57
N HIS A 39 6.41 -15.21 -11.29
CA HIS A 39 6.34 -16.61 -10.82
C HIS A 39 4.98 -17.02 -10.22
N GLY A 40 3.88 -16.48 -10.77
CA GLY A 40 2.52 -16.77 -10.29
C GLY A 40 2.11 -15.94 -9.05
N ALA A 41 2.92 -14.97 -8.65
CA ALA A 41 2.77 -14.19 -7.44
C ALA A 41 2.72 -12.68 -7.77
N MET A 42 1.86 -11.91 -7.11
CA MET A 42 1.76 -10.45 -7.30
C MET A 42 2.03 -9.72 -5.98
N LYS A 43 3.18 -9.05 -5.87
CA LYS A 43 3.59 -8.35 -4.66
C LYS A 43 3.12 -6.90 -4.69
N LEU A 44 2.42 -6.46 -3.66
CA LEU A 44 2.07 -5.05 -3.45
C LEU A 44 2.90 -4.49 -2.28
N ARG A 45 3.38 -3.25 -2.43
CA ARG A 45 4.06 -2.50 -1.36
C ARG A 45 3.50 -1.09 -1.31
N CYS A 46 3.24 -0.59 -0.10
CA CYS A 46 2.92 0.81 0.14
C CYS A 46 4.00 1.45 1.01
N SER A 47 4.39 2.69 0.69
CA SER A 47 5.29 3.49 1.51
C SER A 47 4.61 4.77 1.98
N ALA A 48 4.92 5.23 3.18
CA ALA A 48 4.52 6.54 3.70
C ALA A 48 5.75 7.42 3.92
N VAL A 49 5.71 8.67 3.47
CA VAL A 49 6.79 9.64 3.61
C VAL A 49 6.24 10.91 4.24
N ILE A 50 6.68 11.26 5.45
CA ILE A 50 6.13 12.41 6.20
C ILE A 50 6.95 13.68 5.95
N SER A 51 8.28 13.60 6.07
CA SER A 51 9.18 14.70 5.67
C SER A 51 10.60 14.20 5.45
N GLN A 52 11.46 15.00 4.78
CA GLN A 52 12.89 14.68 4.61
C GLN A 52 13.65 14.52 5.94
N ALA A 53 13.11 15.02 7.06
CA ALA A 53 13.67 14.90 8.41
C ALA A 53 13.11 13.72 9.23
N TYR A 54 11.95 13.17 8.84
CA TYR A 54 11.29 12.03 9.50
C TYR A 54 10.71 11.12 8.42
N SER A 55 11.56 10.23 7.93
CA SER A 55 11.21 9.19 6.95
C SER A 55 11.03 7.87 7.71
N MET A 56 9.83 7.29 7.67
CA MET A 56 9.55 5.98 8.25
C MET A 56 9.01 5.05 7.16
N SER A 57 9.80 4.04 6.80
CA SER A 57 9.41 3.00 5.86
C SER A 57 8.90 1.77 6.61
N SER A 58 7.65 1.34 6.39
CA SER A 58 7.31 -0.07 6.57
C SER A 58 7.63 -0.85 5.31
N GLU A 59 8.21 -2.04 5.49
CA GLU A 59 8.30 -3.06 4.46
C GLU A 59 7.32 -4.18 4.82
N GLU A 60 6.44 -4.55 3.89
CA GLU A 60 5.90 -5.92 3.89
C GLU A 60 5.63 -6.44 2.47
N ILE A 61 5.84 -7.74 2.35
CA ILE A 61 5.76 -8.59 1.16
C ILE A 61 4.44 -9.36 1.25
N ILE A 62 3.45 -9.02 0.42
CA ILE A 62 2.28 -9.88 0.27
C ILE A 62 2.51 -10.74 -0.96
N VAL A 63 3.00 -11.98 -0.83
CA VAL A 63 2.48 -13.11 -1.64
C VAL A 63 2.77 -14.48 -1.03
N GLY A 64 1.71 -15.31 -0.94
CA GLY A 64 1.78 -16.73 -1.28
C GLY A 64 1.99 -17.69 -0.13
N ASP A 65 0.92 -18.42 0.20
CA ASP A 65 0.82 -19.58 1.10
C ASP A 65 1.41 -19.37 2.51
N ASN A 66 0.49 -19.07 3.45
CA ASN A 66 0.68 -18.86 4.90
C ASN A 66 1.08 -17.47 5.38
N ALA A 67 0.91 -16.42 4.58
CA ALA A 67 0.85 -15.06 5.11
C ALA A 67 -0.47 -14.86 5.86
N LYS A 68 -0.46 -14.99 7.19
CA LYS A 68 -1.42 -14.25 8.02
C LYS A 68 -1.38 -12.81 7.53
N ALA A 69 -2.54 -12.16 7.36
CA ALA A 69 -2.59 -10.71 7.31
C ALA A 69 -1.97 -10.20 8.61
N SER A 70 -0.65 -10.05 8.61
CA SER A 70 0.10 -9.63 9.76
C SER A 70 -0.07 -8.13 9.75
N ALA A 71 -1.00 -7.65 10.57
CA ALA A 71 -0.86 -6.32 11.12
C ALA A 71 0.48 -6.31 11.86
N VAL A 72 1.58 -6.05 11.15
CA VAL A 72 2.89 -5.93 11.78
C VAL A 72 2.80 -4.66 12.61
N VAL A 73 2.84 -4.84 13.93
CA VAL A 73 3.08 -3.77 14.89
C VAL A 73 4.38 -3.08 14.47
N GLY A 74 4.25 -1.88 13.90
CA GLY A 74 5.34 -1.06 13.39
C GLY A 74 4.80 0.26 12.81
N ASP A 75 5.63 1.31 12.81
CA ASP A 75 5.24 2.72 12.61
C ASP A 75 4.86 3.13 11.17
N GLY A 76 4.75 2.22 10.20
CA GLY A 76 4.41 2.58 8.81
C GLY A 76 2.99 2.19 8.38
N PRO A 77 2.65 2.37 7.10
CA PRO A 77 1.26 2.35 6.68
C PRO A 77 0.68 0.93 6.58
N VAL A 78 -0.62 0.82 6.83
CA VAL A 78 -1.37 -0.44 6.85
C VAL A 78 -2.14 -0.61 5.54
N ILE A 79 -2.01 -1.80 4.92
CA ILE A 79 -2.78 -2.20 3.74
C ILE A 79 -4.03 -2.97 4.16
N THR A 80 -5.19 -2.62 3.60
CA THR A 80 -6.50 -3.22 3.88
C THR A 80 -7.29 -3.48 2.59
N GLY A 81 -8.33 -4.32 2.66
CA GLY A 81 -9.19 -4.65 1.51
C GLY A 81 -8.67 -5.79 0.60
N GLY A 82 -7.44 -6.25 0.84
CA GLY A 82 -6.80 -7.29 0.03
C GLY A 82 -7.43 -8.67 0.15
N LYS A 83 -7.32 -9.47 -0.93
CA LYS A 83 -7.61 -10.91 -0.92
C LYS A 83 -6.37 -11.71 -0.49
N PRO A 84 -6.53 -12.87 0.16
CA PRO A 84 -5.41 -13.74 0.51
C PRO A 84 -4.68 -14.30 -0.74
N LYS A 85 -5.38 -14.37 -1.88
CA LYS A 85 -4.82 -14.80 -3.16
C LYS A 85 -5.57 -14.11 -4.30
N TYR A 86 -4.82 -13.65 -5.30
CA TYR A 86 -5.35 -13.09 -6.55
C TYR A 86 -5.10 -14.03 -7.71
N GLN A 87 -6.03 -14.07 -8.65
CA GLN A 87 -5.95 -14.79 -9.92
C GLN A 87 -6.08 -13.82 -11.09
N LYS A 88 -5.77 -14.29 -12.30
CA LYS A 88 -5.95 -13.50 -13.53
C LYS A 88 -7.42 -13.09 -13.66
N GLY A 89 -7.65 -11.80 -13.87
CA GLY A 89 -8.99 -11.22 -14.00
C GLY A 89 -9.63 -10.76 -12.68
N ASP A 90 -9.03 -11.06 -11.53
CA ASP A 90 -9.51 -10.48 -10.27
C ASP A 90 -9.35 -8.96 -10.25
N THR A 91 -10.31 -8.27 -9.64
CA THR A 91 -10.13 -6.87 -9.26
C THR A 91 -9.31 -6.79 -7.98
N VAL A 92 -8.16 -6.12 -8.05
CA VAL A 92 -7.43 -5.64 -6.89
C VAL A 92 -8.06 -4.32 -6.48
N ASP A 93 -8.52 -4.21 -5.24
CA ASP A 93 -9.09 -2.99 -4.66
C ASP A 93 -8.65 -2.95 -3.20
N VAL A 94 -7.59 -2.17 -2.93
CA VAL A 94 -6.93 -2.14 -1.62
C VAL A 94 -6.64 -0.71 -1.20
N ASN A 95 -6.65 -0.47 0.10
CA ASN A 95 -6.34 0.82 0.70
C ASN A 95 -5.09 0.75 1.54
N CYS A 96 -4.19 1.71 1.33
CA CYS A 96 -3.05 1.94 2.20
C CYS A 96 -3.34 3.16 3.08
N THR A 97 -3.20 3.03 4.39
CA THR A 97 -3.50 4.08 5.37
C THR A 97 -2.29 4.33 6.26
N SER A 98 -1.86 5.60 6.37
CA SER A 98 -0.74 5.97 7.23
C SER A 98 -1.13 6.00 8.70
N ALA A 99 -0.13 5.90 9.59
CA ALA A 99 -0.27 6.39 10.95
C ALA A 99 -0.63 7.89 10.95
N LYS A 100 -1.15 8.38 12.08
CA LYS A 100 -1.42 9.81 12.28
C LYS A 100 -0.10 10.59 12.30
N SER A 101 0.04 11.59 11.45
CA SER A 101 1.25 12.44 11.38
C SER A 101 0.90 13.90 11.13
N ASN A 102 1.83 14.80 11.44
CA ASN A 102 1.73 16.20 11.07
C ASN A 102 3.12 16.70 10.63
N PRO A 103 3.36 16.93 9.33
CA PRO A 103 2.40 17.03 8.23
C PRO A 103 1.78 15.68 7.78
N PRO A 104 0.76 15.67 6.91
CA PRO A 104 0.18 14.44 6.36
C PRO A 104 1.23 13.66 5.56
N ALA A 105 1.26 12.33 5.69
CA ALA A 105 2.19 11.49 4.95
C ALA A 105 1.86 11.46 3.44
N GLU A 106 2.88 11.49 2.60
CA GLU A 106 2.78 11.14 1.19
C GLU A 106 2.84 9.62 1.03
N LEU A 107 1.79 9.02 0.48
CA LEU A 107 1.71 7.58 0.24
C LEU A 107 2.09 7.26 -1.20
N ARG A 108 2.73 6.10 -1.42
CA ARG A 108 3.04 5.58 -2.76
C ARG A 108 2.84 4.08 -2.84
N TRP A 109 2.29 3.62 -3.95
CA TRP A 109 2.12 2.21 -4.26
C TRP A 109 3.21 1.69 -5.19
N TYR A 110 3.55 0.41 -5.04
CA TYR A 110 4.47 -0.32 -5.90
C TYR A 110 3.90 -1.71 -6.17
N ILE A 111 4.03 -2.17 -7.41
CA ILE A 111 3.59 -3.50 -7.87
C ILE A 111 4.83 -4.26 -8.34
N ASN A 112 5.03 -5.46 -7.79
CA ASN A 112 6.13 -6.38 -8.06
C ASN A 112 7.51 -5.72 -7.87
N ASP A 113 7.97 -5.76 -6.63
CA ASP A 113 9.36 -5.47 -6.29
C ASP A 113 10.27 -6.45 -7.05
N LYS A 114 11.08 -5.96 -8.00
CA LYS A 114 12.21 -6.73 -8.54
C LYS A 114 13.43 -6.47 -7.65
N PRO A 115 14.28 -7.48 -7.36
CA PRO A 115 15.62 -7.22 -6.84
C PRO A 115 16.39 -6.30 -7.80
#